data_AF-A0A2D5X1E0-F1
#
_entry.id   AF-A0A2D5X1E0-F1
#
_cell.length_a   1.000
_cell.length_b   1.000
_cell.length_c   1.000
_cell.angle_alpha   90.00
_cell.angle_beta   90.00
_cell.angle_gamma   90.00
#
_symmetry.space_group_name_H-M   'P 1'
#
loop_
_entity.id
_entity.type
_entity.pdbx_description
1 polymer ?
#
loop_
_entity_poly.entity_id
_entity_poly.type
_entity_poly.pdbx_seq_one_letter_code
_entity_poly.pdbx_strand_id
1 'polypeptide(L)'
;MADWREIINDALTDESGDPIALFRKYEQAAEAAIEEAQSCLNDSWTEPSKMMETVYGAMVAYSNQVLARREAEDVEAGSLDHAFRTGQAYGVSCVLNHIIDRLRDPSNTSQLAALDVFSDKMHDDLLKDVNEIGLTVELLDAKGNTITE
;
A
#
# COMPACT_ATOMS: atom_id res chain seq x y z
N MET A 1 6.18 -11.59 -20.54
CA MET A 1 5.63 -11.10 -19.26
C MET A 1 4.35 -11.87 -19.04
N ALA A 2 4.11 -12.40 -17.83
CA ALA A 2 2.83 -13.02 -17.54
C ALA A 2 1.76 -11.92 -17.47
N ASP A 3 0.58 -12.13 -18.06
CA ASP A 3 -0.49 -11.13 -17.99
C ASP A 3 -1.18 -11.24 -16.62
N TRP A 4 -1.07 -10.21 -15.81
CA TRP A 4 -1.70 -10.17 -14.50
C TRP A 4 -3.23 -10.36 -14.58
N ARG A 5 -3.87 -10.00 -15.69
CA ARG A 5 -5.32 -10.20 -15.91
C ARG A 5 -5.65 -11.68 -16.02
N GLU A 6 -4.83 -12.45 -16.75
CA GLU A 6 -4.98 -13.90 -16.88
C GLU A 6 -4.74 -14.57 -15.53
N ILE A 7 -3.70 -14.18 -14.79
CA ILE A 7 -3.42 -14.71 -13.44
C ILE A 7 -4.59 -14.45 -12.48
N ILE A 8 -5.17 -13.24 -12.49
CA ILE A 8 -6.35 -12.91 -11.68
C ILE A 8 -7.57 -13.73 -12.10
N ASN A 9 -7.82 -13.88 -13.39
CA ASN A 9 -8.94 -14.69 -13.88
C ASN A 9 -8.81 -16.15 -13.46
N ASP A 10 -7.60 -16.70 -13.54
CA ASP A 10 -7.28 -18.05 -13.07
C ASP A 10 -7.38 -18.18 -11.55
N ALA A 11 -7.15 -17.11 -10.78
CA ALA A 11 -7.34 -17.08 -9.34
C ALA A 11 -8.83 -17.05 -8.96
N LEU A 12 -9.61 -16.21 -9.65
CA LEU A 12 -11.05 -16.04 -9.41
C LEU A 12 -11.86 -17.29 -9.76
N THR A 13 -11.36 -18.10 -10.69
CA THR A 13 -11.98 -19.37 -11.12
C THR A 13 -11.37 -20.59 -10.45
N ASP A 14 -10.46 -20.40 -9.49
CA ASP A 14 -9.79 -21.48 -8.77
C ASP A 14 -10.74 -22.13 -7.74
N GLU A 15 -11.30 -23.28 -8.11
CA GLU A 15 -12.20 -24.06 -7.24
C GLU A 15 -11.44 -25.05 -6.33
N SER A 16 -10.09 -25.04 -6.31
CA SER A 16 -9.29 -26.00 -5.52
C SER A 16 -9.46 -25.85 -4.02
N GLY A 17 -9.84 -24.64 -3.57
CA GLY A 17 -10.02 -24.30 -2.16
C GLY A 17 -8.73 -24.23 -1.35
N ASP A 18 -7.54 -24.22 -1.99
CA ASP A 18 -6.25 -24.03 -1.32
C ASP A 18 -5.95 -22.53 -1.13
N PRO A 19 -6.07 -21.98 0.10
CA PRO A 19 -5.88 -20.55 0.32
C PRO A 19 -4.42 -20.10 0.16
N ILE A 20 -3.46 -21.01 0.38
CA ILE A 20 -2.03 -20.70 0.27
C ILE A 20 -1.62 -20.62 -1.21
N ALA A 21 -2.13 -21.55 -2.03
CA ALA A 21 -1.93 -21.48 -3.46
C ALA A 21 -2.56 -20.20 -4.05
N LEU A 22 -3.77 -19.86 -3.62
CA LEU A 22 -4.46 -18.64 -4.04
C LEU A 22 -3.71 -17.36 -3.63
N PHE A 23 -3.21 -17.31 -2.39
CA PHE A 23 -2.36 -16.22 -1.90
C PHE A 23 -1.15 -16.00 -2.81
N ARG A 24 -0.38 -17.05 -3.12
CA ARG A 24 0.79 -16.98 -4.01
C ARG A 24 0.42 -16.55 -5.43
N LYS A 25 -0.77 -16.92 -5.91
CA LYS A 25 -1.26 -16.54 -7.24
C LYS A 25 -1.54 -15.02 -7.30
N TYR A 26 -2.14 -14.46 -6.26
CA TYR A 26 -2.37 -13.01 -6.17
C TYR A 26 -1.07 -12.23 -5.97
N GLU A 27 -0.09 -12.78 -5.25
CA GLU A 27 1.25 -12.22 -5.17
C GLU A 27 1.86 -12.11 -6.58
N GLN A 28 1.87 -13.19 -7.36
CA GLN A 28 2.35 -13.19 -8.74
C GLN A 28 1.63 -12.19 -9.65
N ALA A 29 0.31 -12.07 -9.52
CA ALA A 29 -0.47 -11.08 -10.27
C ALA A 29 -0.06 -9.64 -9.92
N ALA A 30 0.14 -9.34 -8.64
CA ALA A 30 0.59 -8.03 -8.19
C ALA A 30 1.97 -7.69 -8.75
N GLU A 31 2.92 -8.64 -8.72
CA GLU A 31 4.26 -8.44 -9.28
C GLU A 31 4.21 -8.16 -10.79
N ALA A 32 3.45 -8.95 -11.55
CA ALA A 32 3.30 -8.75 -12.99
C ALA A 32 2.65 -7.39 -13.33
N ALA A 33 1.67 -6.94 -12.55
CA ALA A 33 1.04 -5.63 -12.74
C ALA A 33 2.01 -4.47 -12.44
N ILE A 34 2.85 -4.60 -11.40
CA ILE A 34 3.87 -3.62 -11.06
C ILE A 34 4.94 -3.54 -12.15
N GLU A 35 5.37 -4.68 -12.70
CA GLU A 35 6.32 -4.71 -13.83
C GLU A 35 5.74 -4.00 -15.07
N GLU A 36 4.47 -4.23 -15.41
CA GLU A 36 3.80 -3.54 -16.52
C GLU A 36 3.70 -2.03 -16.26
N ALA A 37 3.33 -1.62 -15.03
CA ALA A 37 3.28 -0.22 -14.63
C ALA A 37 4.67 0.46 -14.72
N GLN A 38 5.73 -0.22 -14.27
CA GLN A 38 7.10 0.29 -14.41
C GLN A 38 7.50 0.45 -15.87
N SER A 39 7.13 -0.49 -16.75
CA SER A 39 7.38 -0.36 -18.19
C SER A 39 6.70 0.89 -18.75
N CYS A 40 5.45 1.16 -18.36
CA CYS A 40 4.72 2.36 -18.80
C CYS A 40 5.40 3.66 -18.33
N LEU A 41 5.94 3.68 -17.11
CA LEU A 41 6.72 4.81 -16.58
C LEU A 41 8.06 5.00 -17.33
N ASN A 42 8.66 3.90 -17.80
CA ASN A 42 9.89 3.97 -18.61
C ASN A 42 9.62 4.49 -20.03
N ASP A 43 8.45 4.18 -20.60
CA ASP A 43 8.11 4.47 -21.99
C ASP A 43 7.56 5.89 -22.22
N SER A 44 7.02 6.56 -21.18
CA SER A 44 6.46 7.92 -21.29
C SER A 44 6.80 8.79 -20.07
N TRP A 45 7.24 10.02 -20.35
CA TRP A 45 8.00 10.84 -19.39
C TRP A 45 7.16 11.85 -18.60
N THR A 46 5.83 11.95 -18.81
CA THR A 46 5.02 12.99 -18.13
C THR A 46 3.63 12.54 -17.69
N GLU A 47 2.82 11.91 -18.55
CA GLU A 47 1.42 11.60 -18.20
C GLU A 47 1.26 10.43 -17.22
N PRO A 48 1.93 9.27 -17.40
CA PRO A 48 1.81 8.16 -16.45
C PRO A 48 2.42 8.49 -15.08
N SER A 49 3.59 9.12 -15.04
CA SER A 49 4.23 9.53 -13.78
C SER A 49 3.36 10.52 -13.00
N LYS A 50 2.75 11.49 -13.69
CA LYS A 50 1.85 12.46 -13.05
C LYS A 50 0.54 11.84 -12.56
N MET A 51 0.01 10.85 -13.28
CA MET A 51 -1.12 10.06 -12.79
C MET A 51 -0.75 9.33 -11.50
N MET A 52 0.43 8.68 -11.46
CA MET A 52 0.91 7.99 -10.26
C MET A 52 1.11 8.94 -9.07
N GLU A 53 1.72 10.10 -9.29
CA GLU A 53 1.83 11.15 -8.25
C GLU A 53 0.45 11.59 -7.74
N THR A 54 -0.54 11.71 -8.62
CA THR A 54 -1.89 12.13 -8.25
C THR A 54 -2.60 11.06 -7.42
N VAL A 55 -2.48 9.78 -7.80
CA VAL A 55 -3.02 8.65 -7.03
C VAL A 55 -2.35 8.57 -5.65
N TYR A 56 -1.03 8.71 -5.62
CA TYR A 56 -0.27 8.75 -4.37
C TYR A 56 -0.77 9.87 -3.45
N GLY A 57 -0.89 11.10 -3.96
CA GLY A 57 -1.39 12.24 -3.20
C GLY A 57 -2.81 12.04 -2.66
N ALA A 58 -3.68 11.39 -3.45
CA ALA A 58 -5.04 11.06 -3.03
C ALA A 58 -5.06 10.04 -1.86
N MET A 59 -4.20 9.02 -1.92
CA MET A 59 -4.09 8.01 -0.85
C MET A 59 -3.56 8.61 0.45
N VAL A 60 -2.52 9.44 0.39
CA VAL A 60 -1.99 10.18 1.55
C VAL A 60 -3.07 11.08 2.16
N ALA A 61 -3.77 11.86 1.33
CA ALA A 61 -4.83 12.74 1.79
C ALA A 61 -5.96 11.96 2.48
N TYR A 62 -6.35 10.82 1.93
CA TYR A 62 -7.36 9.94 2.53
C TYR A 62 -6.91 9.36 3.87
N SER A 63 -5.69 8.83 3.97
CA SER A 63 -5.16 8.29 5.24
C SER A 63 -5.16 9.37 6.34
N ASN A 64 -4.65 10.57 6.02
CA ASN A 64 -4.63 11.70 6.96
C ASN A 64 -6.05 12.20 7.30
N GLN A 65 -7.01 12.14 6.37
CA GLN A 65 -8.41 12.47 6.65
C GLN A 65 -9.01 11.52 7.69
N VAL A 66 -8.72 10.22 7.60
CA VAL A 66 -9.19 9.22 8.58
C VAL A 66 -8.61 9.51 9.96
N LEU A 67 -7.30 9.78 10.05
CA LEU A 67 -6.64 10.12 11.32
C LEU A 67 -7.16 11.43 11.91
N ALA A 68 -7.29 12.48 11.10
CA ALA A 68 -7.84 13.76 11.55
C ALA A 68 -9.28 13.61 12.08
N ARG A 69 -10.07 12.73 11.47
CA ARG A 69 -11.42 12.43 11.95
C ARG A 69 -11.43 11.63 13.25
N ARG A 70 -10.50 10.67 13.42
CA ARG A 70 -10.29 9.96 14.69
C ARG A 70 -10.01 10.94 15.82
N GLU A 71 -9.11 11.89 15.60
CA GLU A 71 -8.78 12.95 16.56
C GLU A 71 -9.97 13.86 16.83
N ALA A 72 -10.66 14.33 15.80
CA ALA A 72 -11.78 15.27 15.95
C ALA A 72 -12.98 14.68 16.70
N GLU A 73 -13.16 13.35 16.63
CA GLU A 73 -14.24 12.65 17.34
C GLU A 73 -13.82 12.18 18.75
N ASP A 74 -12.61 12.54 19.22
CA ASP A 74 -12.06 12.17 20.53
C ASP A 74 -12.22 10.67 20.81
N VAL A 75 -11.92 9.86 19.79
CA VAL A 75 -12.14 8.41 19.85
C VAL A 75 -11.20 7.82 20.90
N GLU A 76 -11.79 7.21 21.94
CA GLU A 76 -11.05 6.64 23.06
C GLU A 76 -9.96 5.67 22.59
N ALA A 77 -8.72 5.90 23.03
CA ALA A 77 -7.58 5.06 22.70
C ALA A 77 -7.84 3.60 23.12
N GLY A 78 -7.56 2.67 22.20
CA GLY A 78 -7.80 1.24 22.41
C GLY A 78 -9.25 0.79 22.21
N SER A 79 -10.19 1.71 21.92
CA SER A 79 -11.54 1.33 21.50
C SER A 79 -11.56 0.67 20.12
N LEU A 80 -12.68 0.01 19.78
CA LEU A 80 -12.88 -0.59 18.46
C LEU A 80 -12.80 0.44 17.34
N ASP A 81 -13.39 1.62 17.53
CA ASP A 81 -13.36 2.70 16.54
C ASP A 81 -11.95 3.25 16.37
N HIS A 82 -11.17 3.33 17.45
CA HIS A 82 -9.77 3.73 17.41
C HIS A 82 -8.95 2.71 16.61
N ALA A 83 -9.14 1.42 16.90
CA ALA A 83 -8.45 0.33 16.21
C ALA A 83 -8.81 0.27 14.72
N PHE A 84 -10.08 0.43 14.39
CA PHE A 84 -10.56 0.38 13.00
C PHE A 84 -10.02 1.54 12.16
N ARG A 85 -10.05 2.77 12.68
CA ARG A 85 -9.54 3.95 11.95
C ARG A 85 -8.04 3.93 11.77
N THR A 86 -7.33 3.50 12.80
CA THR A 86 -5.87 3.30 12.74
C THR A 86 -5.52 2.20 11.75
N GLY A 87 -6.25 1.08 11.77
CA GLY A 87 -6.11 0.00 10.79
C GLY A 87 -6.44 0.41 9.36
N GLN A 88 -7.44 1.28 9.14
CA GLN A 88 -7.73 1.85 7.82
C GLN A 88 -6.57 2.69 7.30
N ALA A 89 -6.04 3.59 8.12
CA ALA A 89 -4.90 4.43 7.75
C ALA A 89 -3.63 3.60 7.50
N TYR A 90 -3.39 2.58 8.33
CA TYR A 90 -2.31 1.61 8.18
C TYR A 90 -2.45 0.77 6.90
N GLY A 91 -3.63 0.29 6.57
CA GLY A 91 -3.86 -0.45 5.32
C GLY A 91 -3.53 0.40 4.07
N VAL A 92 -3.85 1.70 4.11
CA VAL A 92 -3.50 2.63 3.02
C VAL A 92 -1.99 2.83 2.93
N SER A 93 -1.30 2.95 4.08
CA SER A 93 0.17 3.09 4.09
C SER A 93 0.86 1.83 3.58
N CYS A 94 0.36 0.63 3.91
CA CYS A 94 0.85 -0.62 3.33
C CYS A 94 0.76 -0.64 1.79
N VAL A 95 -0.35 -0.17 1.21
CA VAL A 95 -0.48 -0.11 -0.26
C VAL A 95 0.50 0.88 -0.87
N LEU A 96 0.68 2.05 -0.25
CA LEU A 96 1.68 3.03 -0.69
C LEU A 96 3.09 2.43 -0.66
N ASN A 97 3.47 1.80 0.45
CA ASN A 97 4.84 1.38 0.71
C ASN A 97 5.22 0.01 0.15
N HIS A 98 4.26 -0.88 -0.11
CA HIS A 98 4.59 -2.26 -0.53
C HIS A 98 4.22 -2.51 -2.00
N ILE A 99 3.35 -1.68 -2.57
CA ILE A 99 2.92 -1.78 -3.96
C ILE A 99 3.49 -0.61 -4.77
N ILE A 100 3.27 0.63 -4.32
CA ILE A 100 3.64 1.82 -5.10
C ILE A 100 5.13 2.17 -4.96
N ASP A 101 5.76 1.97 -3.80
CA ASP A 101 7.21 2.19 -3.60
C ASP A 101 8.09 1.35 -4.56
N ARG A 102 7.56 0.24 -5.08
CA ARG A 102 8.28 -0.57 -6.09
C ARG A 102 8.45 0.16 -7.43
N LEU A 103 7.75 1.28 -7.65
CA LEU A 103 7.81 2.06 -8.88
C LEU A 103 8.89 3.15 -8.79
N ARG A 104 9.81 3.14 -9.75
CA ARG A 104 10.89 4.12 -9.86
C ARG A 104 10.57 5.14 -10.94
N ASP A 105 10.99 6.37 -10.68
CA ASP A 105 11.07 7.41 -11.70
C ASP A 105 12.44 7.39 -12.40
N PRO A 106 12.54 6.85 -13.62
CA PRO A 106 13.80 6.86 -14.37
C PRO A 106 14.22 8.27 -14.81
N SER A 107 13.31 9.25 -14.76
CA SER A 107 13.56 10.60 -15.27
C SER A 107 14.17 11.56 -14.25
N ASN A 108 14.07 11.26 -12.95
CA ASN A 108 14.33 12.21 -11.86
C ASN A 108 13.62 13.57 -12.01
N THR A 109 12.53 13.63 -12.78
CA THR A 109 11.74 14.86 -12.98
C THR A 109 10.40 14.82 -12.24
N SER A 110 9.98 13.63 -11.80
CA SER A 110 8.80 13.43 -10.96
C SER A 110 9.15 13.60 -9.47
N GLN A 111 8.13 13.78 -8.65
CA GLN A 111 8.22 13.83 -7.20
C GLN A 111 8.15 12.45 -6.55
N LEU A 112 8.08 11.36 -7.31
CA LEU A 112 7.86 10.00 -6.78
C LEU A 112 8.88 9.60 -5.69
N ALA A 113 10.16 9.95 -5.84
CA ALA A 113 11.18 9.67 -4.83
C ALA A 113 11.00 10.48 -3.52
N ALA A 114 10.51 11.72 -3.62
CA ALA A 114 10.22 12.54 -2.43
C ALA A 114 8.95 12.06 -1.73
N LEU A 115 7.98 11.58 -2.51
CA LEU A 115 6.77 10.96 -2.03
C LEU A 115 7.09 9.65 -1.30
N ASP A 116 7.91 8.75 -1.87
CA ASP A 116 8.37 7.53 -1.19
C ASP A 116 8.88 7.81 0.25
N VAL A 117 9.87 8.70 0.40
CA VAL A 117 10.41 9.08 1.72
C VAL A 117 9.32 9.60 2.66
N PHE A 118 8.33 10.31 2.13
CA PHE A 118 7.21 10.79 2.92
C PHE A 118 6.28 9.64 3.39
N SER A 119 5.95 8.67 2.52
CA SER A 119 5.12 7.52 2.95
C SER A 119 5.84 6.58 3.88
N ASP A 120 7.16 6.39 3.73
CA ASP A 120 7.98 5.67 4.70
C ASP A 120 7.79 6.27 6.10
N LYS A 121 7.99 7.59 6.21
CA LYS A 121 7.80 8.31 7.46
C LYS A 121 6.37 8.19 7.99
N MET A 122 5.37 8.36 7.13
CA MET A 122 3.96 8.26 7.51
C MET A 122 3.61 6.86 8.04
N HIS A 123 4.14 5.81 7.41
CA HIS A 123 3.93 4.42 7.82
C HIS A 123 4.61 4.10 9.14
N ASP A 124 5.84 4.58 9.34
CA ASP A 124 6.55 4.43 10.62
C ASP A 124 5.81 5.15 11.77
N ASP A 125 5.22 6.30 11.50
CA ASP A 125 4.41 7.02 12.48
C ASP A 125 3.10 6.27 12.77
N LEU A 126 2.44 5.69 11.74
CA LEU A 126 1.28 4.82 11.91
C LEU A 126 1.59 3.52 12.67
N LEU A 127 2.77 2.92 12.46
CA LEU A 127 3.19 1.72 13.18
C LEU A 127 3.25 1.93 14.69
N LYS A 128 3.58 3.14 15.15
CA LYS A 128 3.55 3.48 16.59
C LYS A 128 2.12 3.40 17.12
N ASP A 129 1.19 4.07 16.44
CA ASP A 129 -0.23 4.04 16.79
C ASP A 129 -0.80 2.62 16.78
N VAL A 130 -0.46 1.83 15.76
CA VAL A 130 -0.88 0.43 15.59
C VAL A 130 -0.39 -0.47 16.73
N ASN A 131 0.86 -0.27 17.19
CA ASN A 131 1.41 -1.00 18.32
C ASN A 131 0.74 -0.60 19.64
N GLU A 132 0.41 0.68 19.84
CA GLU A 132 -0.27 1.17 21.05
C GLU A 132 -1.69 0.59 21.20
N ILE A 133 -2.37 0.30 20.09
CA ILE A 133 -3.73 -0.26 20.10
C ILE A 133 -3.78 -1.78 20.14
N GLY A 134 -2.62 -2.45 20.02
CA GLY A 134 -2.52 -3.91 20.08
C GLY A 134 -3.23 -4.60 18.91
N LEU A 135 -3.10 -4.08 17.69
CA LEU A 135 -3.57 -4.77 16.48
C LEU A 135 -2.90 -6.17 16.39
N THR A 136 -3.71 -7.22 16.37
CA THR A 136 -3.22 -8.62 16.42
C THR A 136 -2.88 -9.21 15.05
N VAL A 137 -2.69 -8.36 14.03
CA VAL A 137 -2.36 -8.76 12.67
C VAL A 137 -0.85 -8.69 12.47
N GLU A 138 -0.33 -9.46 11.53
CA GLU A 138 1.09 -9.37 11.15
C GLU A 138 1.41 -7.95 10.63
N LEU A 139 2.37 -7.29 11.26
CA LEU A 139 2.78 -5.94 10.91
C LEU A 139 3.98 -5.96 9.97
N LEU A 140 4.02 -4.97 9.07
CA LEU A 140 5.05 -4.81 8.06
C LEU A 140 5.78 -3.49 8.29
N ASP A 141 7.10 -3.49 8.15
CA ASP A 141 7.88 -2.26 8.12
C ASP A 141 7.58 -1.47 6.84
N ALA A 142 8.07 -0.24 6.72
CA ALA A 142 7.86 0.58 5.53
C ALA A 142 8.41 -0.06 4.23
N LYS A 143 9.24 -1.11 4.31
CA LYS A 143 9.77 -1.86 3.17
C LYS A 143 9.05 -3.18 2.91
N GLY A 144 7.95 -3.42 3.61
CA GLY A 144 7.10 -4.59 3.42
C GLY A 144 7.62 -5.85 4.08
N ASN A 145 8.65 -5.76 4.93
CA ASN A 145 9.15 -6.91 5.68
C ASN A 145 8.35 -7.08 6.96
N THR A 146 8.06 -8.34 7.32
CA THR A 146 7.42 -8.66 8.59
C THR A 146 8.25 -8.16 9.76
N ILE A 147 7.61 -7.41 10.67
CA ILE A 147 8.19 -7.00 11.93
C ILE A 147 8.04 -8.17 12.90
N THR A 148 9.14 -8.87 13.17
CA THR A 148 9.20 -9.88 14.24
C THR A 148 9.51 -9.20 15.56
N GLU A 149 8.70 -9.46 16.60
CA GLU A 149 8.96 -9.07 17.99
C GLU A 149 10.31 -9.58 18.53
#